data_AF-A0A969Y2A5-F1
#
_entry.id   AF-A0A969Y2A5-F1
#
_cell.length_a   1.000
_cell.length_b   1.000
_cell.length_c   1.000
_cell.angle_alpha   90.00
_cell.angle_beta   90.00
_cell.angle_gamma   90.00
#
_symmetry.space_group_name_H-M   'P 1'
#
loop_
_entity.id
_entity.type
_entity.pdbx_description
1 polymer ?
#
loop_
_entity_poly.entity_id
_entity_poly.type
_entity_poly.pdbx_seq_one_letter_code
_entity_poly.pdbx_strand_id
1 'polypeptide(L)'
;LQLNRQLRTIAAKRGAGSQTIIESLLATALYALALHNEADIHEALGQGERAEAIRQRNERVFELHKSFLLNRTMDTEATRARSTYQYLQHTNYVDPAPMRAAEYALIEQAALVGLLTAVLIVALLAVLCTGISLLRRRTARPYLLFVGWGPIGRICLLAIVMPLAVYVLYTRLAPFSSQRFGWWYAEDRIALELVTLGLVIVGLLVGLTYRAVRRRAAEAGLEVPRPLRRPDRRVFVTIAALLGAVIIVYLAAWEIVHLVPRWTEWVNTWELQHYPGWYIAGAAVLVAAVWFIREAVYVLRLRGNLAAFRRTLIRSSIGVYAAAIILVGAICGVTLRRVEAVHVSHLTGNAYVGIDNELELSSLRDLRAWFIQHHQELTAADE
;
A
#
# COMPACT_ATOMS: atom_id res chain seq x y z
N LEU A 1 -6.11 -7.03 -49.81
CA LEU A 1 -7.57 -6.77 -49.74
C LEU A 1 -8.34 -7.95 -49.12
N GLN A 2 -8.30 -9.17 -49.69
CA GLN A 2 -9.03 -10.33 -49.14
C GLN A 2 -8.68 -10.65 -47.67
N LEU A 3 -7.39 -10.61 -47.31
CA LEU A 3 -6.93 -10.81 -45.93
C LEU A 3 -7.47 -9.73 -44.97
N ASN A 4 -7.51 -8.45 -45.39
CA ASN A 4 -8.08 -7.37 -44.56
C ASN A 4 -9.59 -7.56 -44.36
N ARG A 5 -10.32 -8.01 -45.39
CA ARG A 5 -11.75 -8.35 -45.26
C ARG A 5 -11.95 -9.47 -44.24
N GLN A 6 -11.15 -10.54 -44.30
CA GLN A 6 -11.19 -11.63 -43.32
C GLN A 6 -10.86 -11.15 -41.90
N LEU A 7 -9.85 -10.30 -41.74
CA LEU A 7 -9.49 -9.72 -40.44
C LEU A 7 -10.62 -8.86 -39.87
N ARG A 8 -11.31 -8.07 -40.70
CA ARG A 8 -12.49 -7.29 -40.28
C ARG A 8 -13.63 -8.18 -39.83
N THR A 9 -13.92 -9.25 -40.56
CA THR A 9 -14.97 -10.22 -40.19
C THR A 9 -14.62 -10.97 -38.90
N ILE A 10 -13.36 -11.37 -38.71
CA ILE A 10 -12.88 -12.01 -37.47
C ILE A 10 -12.98 -11.04 -36.29
N ALA A 11 -12.53 -9.79 -36.46
CA ALA A 11 -12.61 -8.77 -35.43
C ALA A 11 -14.07 -8.46 -35.05
N ALA A 12 -14.96 -8.32 -36.04
CA ALA A 12 -16.38 -8.10 -35.80
C ALA A 12 -17.05 -9.28 -35.08
N LYS A 13 -16.76 -10.51 -35.50
CA LYS A 13 -17.23 -11.74 -34.82
C LYS A 13 -16.72 -11.82 -33.38
N ARG A 14 -15.45 -11.51 -33.14
CA ARG A 14 -14.83 -11.53 -31.81
C ARG A 14 -15.39 -10.44 -30.91
N GLY A 15 -15.62 -9.24 -31.44
CA GLY A 15 -16.27 -8.14 -30.73
C GLY A 15 -17.71 -8.44 -30.37
N ALA A 16 -18.48 -9.05 -31.29
CA ALA A 16 -19.86 -9.46 -31.07
C ALA A 16 -20.00 -10.54 -29.97
N GLY A 17 -19.03 -11.45 -29.92
CA GLY A 17 -18.93 -12.50 -28.90
C GLY A 17 -18.11 -12.14 -27.66
N SER A 18 -17.72 -10.87 -27.49
CA SER A 18 -16.93 -10.46 -26.32
C SER A 18 -17.74 -10.62 -25.03
N GLN A 19 -17.16 -11.29 -24.05
CA GLN A 19 -17.71 -11.43 -22.69
C GLN A 19 -16.96 -10.51 -21.72
N THR A 20 -15.71 -10.24 -22.04
CA THR A 20 -14.83 -9.39 -21.24
C THR A 20 -14.57 -8.06 -21.94
N ILE A 21 -14.22 -7.07 -21.14
CA ILE A 21 -13.74 -5.77 -21.61
C ILE A 21 -12.55 -5.94 -22.57
N ILE A 22 -11.58 -6.78 -22.20
CA ILE A 22 -10.33 -6.98 -22.93
C ILE A 22 -10.61 -7.51 -24.34
N GLU A 23 -11.54 -8.46 -24.47
CA GLU A 23 -11.93 -9.00 -25.76
C GLU A 23 -12.56 -7.93 -26.67
N SER A 24 -13.36 -7.03 -26.10
CA SER A 24 -13.98 -5.92 -26.83
C SER A 24 -12.95 -4.87 -27.29
N LEU A 25 -11.98 -4.53 -26.42
CA LEU A 25 -10.86 -3.64 -26.78
C LEU A 25 -9.96 -4.26 -27.86
N LEU A 26 -9.63 -5.55 -27.72
CA LEU A 26 -8.82 -6.27 -28.69
C LEU A 26 -9.51 -6.34 -30.05
N ALA A 27 -10.82 -6.63 -30.08
CA ALA A 27 -11.61 -6.61 -31.30
C ALA A 27 -11.60 -5.23 -31.97
N THR A 28 -11.68 -4.15 -31.19
CA THR A 28 -11.60 -2.77 -31.68
C THR A 28 -10.24 -2.45 -32.29
N ALA A 29 -9.16 -2.81 -31.60
CA ALA A 29 -7.80 -2.60 -32.11
C ALA A 29 -7.55 -3.38 -33.40
N LEU A 30 -7.97 -4.65 -33.47
CA LEU A 30 -7.85 -5.48 -34.68
C LEU A 30 -8.67 -4.91 -35.86
N TYR A 31 -9.87 -4.42 -35.58
CA TYR A 31 -10.73 -3.80 -36.60
C TYR A 31 -10.14 -2.49 -37.14
N ALA A 32 -9.63 -1.62 -36.25
CA ALA A 32 -8.98 -0.36 -36.63
C ALA A 32 -7.71 -0.60 -37.46
N LEU A 33 -6.89 -1.58 -37.06
CA LEU A 33 -5.69 -1.96 -37.81
C LEU A 33 -6.03 -2.44 -39.22
N ALA A 34 -7.10 -3.22 -39.37
CA ALA A 34 -7.53 -3.71 -40.68
C ALA A 34 -8.04 -2.58 -41.58
N LEU A 35 -8.75 -1.58 -41.04
CA LEU A 35 -9.16 -0.39 -41.79
C LEU A 35 -7.96 0.48 -42.21
N HIS A 36 -6.99 0.66 -41.31
CA HIS A 36 -5.76 1.41 -41.62
C HIS A 36 -5.01 0.77 -42.80
N ASN A 37 -4.76 -0.54 -42.72
CA ASN A 37 -4.12 -1.28 -43.81
C ASN A 37 -4.94 -1.25 -45.11
N GLU A 38 -6.27 -1.23 -45.04
CA GLU A 38 -7.14 -1.14 -46.23
C GLU A 38 -7.02 0.22 -46.91
N ALA A 39 -6.97 1.31 -46.13
CA ALA A 39 -6.75 2.66 -46.66
C ALA A 39 -5.40 2.77 -47.40
N ASP A 40 -4.31 2.27 -46.79
CA ASP A 40 -2.97 2.34 -47.37
C ASP A 40 -2.87 1.54 -48.68
N ILE A 41 -3.53 0.38 -48.75
CA ILE A 41 -3.60 -0.41 -50.00
C ILE A 41 -4.36 0.37 -51.08
N HIS A 42 -5.49 1.00 -50.75
CA HIS A 42 -6.26 1.77 -51.73
C HIS A 42 -5.53 3.04 -52.19
N GLU A 43 -4.78 3.69 -51.30
CA GLU A 43 -3.91 4.81 -51.65
C GLU A 43 -2.78 4.37 -52.60
N ALA A 44 -2.11 3.25 -52.31
CA ALA A 44 -1.07 2.69 -53.18
C ALA A 44 -1.60 2.25 -54.56
N LEU A 45 -2.88 1.91 -54.66
CA LEU A 45 -3.57 1.59 -55.93
C LEU A 45 -4.06 2.84 -56.68
N GLY A 46 -3.75 4.05 -56.21
CA GLY A 46 -4.18 5.31 -56.81
C GLY A 46 -5.65 5.66 -56.59
N GLN A 47 -6.33 4.99 -55.63
CA GLN A 47 -7.75 5.17 -55.32
C GLN A 47 -7.94 6.09 -54.11
N GLY A 48 -7.44 7.32 -54.20
CA GLY A 48 -7.40 8.29 -53.09
C GLY A 48 -8.75 8.56 -52.42
N GLU A 49 -9.83 8.70 -53.19
CA GLU A 49 -11.18 8.93 -52.61
C GLU A 49 -11.65 7.75 -51.74
N ARG A 50 -11.32 6.51 -52.13
CA ARG A 50 -11.67 5.32 -51.34
C ARG A 50 -10.81 5.20 -50.09
N ALA A 51 -9.52 5.51 -50.19
CA ALA A 51 -8.62 5.53 -49.04
C ALA A 51 -9.10 6.54 -47.99
N GLU A 52 -9.51 7.73 -48.42
CA GLU A 52 -10.01 8.78 -47.52
C GLU A 52 -11.34 8.40 -46.85
N ALA A 53 -12.28 7.79 -47.59
CA ALA A 53 -13.52 7.28 -47.01
C ALA A 53 -13.26 6.21 -45.93
N ILE A 54 -12.24 5.36 -46.12
CA ILE A 54 -11.82 4.35 -45.14
C ILE A 54 -11.15 5.00 -43.94
N ARG A 55 -10.30 6.01 -44.12
CA ARG A 55 -9.69 6.79 -43.03
C ARG A 55 -10.75 7.46 -42.17
N GLN A 56 -11.75 8.10 -42.77
CA GLN A 56 -12.88 8.69 -42.04
C GLN A 56 -13.73 7.65 -41.30
N ARG A 57 -13.80 6.41 -41.79
CA ARG A 57 -14.45 5.31 -41.07
C ARG A 57 -13.60 4.86 -39.88
N ASN A 58 -12.29 4.78 -40.04
CA ASN A 58 -11.36 4.44 -38.96
C ASN A 58 -11.38 5.51 -37.86
N GLU A 59 -11.37 6.79 -38.23
CA GLU A 59 -11.45 7.92 -37.29
C GLU A 59 -12.75 7.89 -36.49
N ARG A 60 -13.88 7.51 -37.10
CA ARG A 60 -15.15 7.33 -36.39
C ARG A 60 -15.11 6.19 -35.38
N VAL A 61 -14.43 5.08 -35.70
CA VAL A 61 -14.24 3.97 -34.75
C VAL A 61 -13.30 4.39 -33.61
N PHE A 62 -12.26 5.15 -33.93
CA PHE A 62 -11.34 5.71 -32.95
C PHE A 62 -12.04 6.72 -32.03
N GLU A 63 -12.86 7.62 -32.56
CA GLU A 63 -13.66 8.56 -31.77
C GLU A 63 -14.76 7.85 -30.96
N LEU A 64 -15.36 6.78 -31.48
CA LEU A 64 -16.26 5.92 -30.71
C LEU A 64 -15.50 5.29 -29.51
N HIS A 65 -14.36 4.65 -29.77
CA HIS A 65 -13.48 4.07 -28.75
C HIS A 65 -13.02 5.11 -27.72
N LYS A 66 -12.59 6.27 -28.19
CA LYS A 66 -12.14 7.40 -27.41
C LYS A 66 -13.27 8.01 -26.60
N SER A 67 -14.48 8.13 -27.11
CA SER A 67 -15.64 8.62 -26.33
C SER A 67 -16.01 7.68 -25.18
N PHE A 68 -15.82 6.36 -25.37
CA PHE A 68 -16.02 5.36 -24.32
C PHE A 68 -14.89 5.33 -23.27
N LEU A 69 -13.67 5.75 -23.65
CA LEU A 69 -12.53 5.91 -22.74
C LEU A 69 -12.46 7.30 -22.05
N LEU A 70 -12.78 8.38 -22.77
CA LEU A 70 -12.64 9.78 -22.32
C LEU A 70 -13.80 10.29 -21.48
N ASN A 71 -15.02 9.73 -21.60
CA ASN A 71 -16.10 10.00 -20.63
C ASN A 71 -15.80 9.45 -19.22
N ARG A 72 -14.58 8.97 -18.95
CA ARG A 72 -14.16 8.34 -17.69
C ARG A 72 -12.84 8.83 -17.08
N THR A 73 -12.03 9.64 -17.77
CA THR A 73 -10.68 9.97 -17.29
C THR A 73 -10.59 11.21 -16.41
N MET A 74 -11.66 11.99 -16.23
CA MET A 74 -11.62 13.29 -15.57
C MET A 74 -12.67 13.49 -14.47
N ASP A 75 -13.33 12.42 -14.02
CA ASP A 75 -14.14 12.52 -12.80
C ASP A 75 -13.29 12.17 -11.59
N THR A 76 -13.26 13.06 -10.60
CA THR A 76 -12.51 12.91 -9.33
C THR A 76 -12.74 11.57 -8.60
N GLU A 77 -13.81 10.84 -8.95
CA GLU A 77 -14.11 9.50 -8.44
C GLU A 77 -13.29 8.38 -9.11
N ALA A 78 -12.96 8.50 -10.40
CA ALA A 78 -12.12 7.53 -11.12
C ALA A 78 -10.68 7.51 -10.58
N THR A 79 -10.16 8.67 -10.17
CA THR A 79 -8.86 8.78 -9.48
C THR A 79 -8.89 8.14 -8.09
N ARG A 80 -10.02 8.28 -7.37
CA ARG A 80 -10.24 7.65 -6.04
C ARG A 80 -10.43 6.13 -6.12
N ALA A 81 -10.73 5.59 -7.29
CA ALA A 81 -11.06 4.18 -7.51
C ALA A 81 -9.89 3.30 -8.02
N ARG A 82 -8.67 3.84 -8.20
CA ARG A 82 -7.48 3.07 -8.63
C ARG A 82 -7.06 2.01 -7.59
N SER A 83 -7.65 0.82 -7.70
CA SER A 83 -7.41 -0.39 -6.88
C SER A 83 -6.57 -1.43 -7.66
N THR A 84 -6.20 -2.54 -7.02
CA THR A 84 -5.40 -3.65 -7.61
C THR A 84 -6.09 -4.27 -8.82
N TYR A 85 -7.40 -4.13 -8.90
CA TYR A 85 -8.20 -4.45 -10.08
C TYR A 85 -8.31 -3.27 -11.03
N GLN A 86 -7.17 -2.70 -11.43
CA GLN A 86 -7.10 -1.77 -12.55
C GLN A 86 -7.64 -2.39 -13.86
N TYR A 87 -7.76 -3.73 -13.91
CA TYR A 87 -8.46 -4.48 -14.95
C TYR A 87 -9.98 -4.26 -14.99
N LEU A 88 -10.64 -3.99 -13.86
CA LEU A 88 -12.10 -3.77 -13.78
C LEU A 88 -12.51 -2.31 -14.04
N GLN A 89 -11.59 -1.42 -14.44
CA GLN A 89 -11.87 0.00 -14.73
C GLN A 89 -12.93 0.27 -15.80
N HIS A 90 -13.53 -0.76 -16.39
CA HIS A 90 -14.64 -0.56 -17.31
C HIS A 90 -16.01 -0.98 -16.77
N THR A 91 -16.17 -1.38 -15.51
CA THR A 91 -17.51 -1.50 -14.90
C THR A 91 -17.85 -0.23 -14.13
N ASN A 92 -18.92 0.47 -14.54
CA ASN A 92 -19.31 1.78 -13.99
C ASN A 92 -20.23 1.69 -12.77
N TYR A 93 -20.49 0.49 -12.24
CA TYR A 93 -21.64 0.27 -11.37
C TYR A 93 -21.35 -0.44 -10.04
N VAL A 94 -20.09 -0.74 -9.73
CA VAL A 94 -19.73 -1.33 -8.43
C VAL A 94 -19.13 -0.24 -7.56
N ASP A 95 -19.81 0.11 -6.46
CA ASP A 95 -19.25 0.98 -5.43
C ASP A 95 -17.86 0.45 -5.02
N PRO A 96 -16.76 1.20 -5.25
CA PRO A 96 -15.42 0.73 -4.94
C PRO A 96 -15.13 0.80 -3.43
N ALA A 97 -16.01 1.37 -2.59
CA ALA A 97 -15.80 1.47 -1.15
C ALA A 97 -15.57 0.12 -0.43
N PRO A 98 -16.43 -0.91 -0.57
CA PRO A 98 -16.20 -2.21 0.07
C PRO A 98 -14.90 -2.88 -0.40
N MET A 99 -14.57 -2.72 -1.68
CA MET A 99 -13.35 -3.29 -2.26
C MET A 99 -12.09 -2.62 -1.74
N ARG A 100 -12.06 -1.27 -1.75
CA ARG A 100 -10.96 -0.50 -1.13
C ARG A 100 -10.81 -0.89 0.34
N ALA A 101 -11.91 -0.96 1.09
CA ALA A 101 -11.86 -1.35 2.49
C ALA A 101 -11.25 -2.75 2.71
N ALA A 102 -11.51 -3.71 1.82
CA ALA A 102 -10.88 -5.03 1.86
C ALA A 102 -9.38 -4.97 1.53
N GLU A 103 -8.98 -4.21 0.49
CA GLU A 103 -7.56 -4.02 0.15
C GLU A 103 -6.79 -3.40 1.34
N TYR A 104 -7.31 -2.32 1.92
CA TYR A 104 -6.70 -1.70 3.09
C TYR A 104 -6.60 -2.65 4.28
N ALA A 105 -7.61 -3.50 4.51
CA ALA A 105 -7.54 -4.50 5.56
C ALA A 105 -6.38 -5.49 5.33
N LEU A 106 -6.18 -5.96 4.10
CA LEU A 106 -5.06 -6.84 3.74
C LEU A 106 -3.70 -6.17 3.92
N ILE A 107 -3.57 -4.91 3.53
CA ILE A 107 -2.34 -4.13 3.67
C ILE A 107 -2.02 -3.87 5.14
N GLU A 108 -3.02 -3.47 5.93
CA GLU A 108 -2.87 -3.28 7.38
C GLU A 108 -2.48 -4.61 8.06
N GLN A 109 -3.02 -5.75 7.62
CA GLN A 109 -2.58 -7.08 8.07
C GLN A 109 -1.13 -7.37 7.71
N ALA A 110 -0.71 -7.13 6.46
CA ALA A 110 0.67 -7.32 6.03
C ALA A 110 1.64 -6.44 6.83
N ALA A 111 1.28 -5.18 7.07
CA ALA A 111 2.06 -4.25 7.88
C ALA A 111 2.15 -4.69 9.35
N LEU A 112 1.05 -5.19 9.92
CA LEU A 112 1.04 -5.78 11.25
C LEU A 112 1.98 -7.00 11.35
N VAL A 113 1.93 -7.90 10.36
CA VAL A 113 2.82 -9.06 10.28
C VAL A 113 4.29 -8.60 10.18
N GLY A 114 4.57 -7.58 9.37
CA GLY A 114 5.90 -6.97 9.28
C GLY A 114 6.38 -6.42 10.63
N LEU A 115 5.53 -5.66 11.34
CA LEU A 115 5.82 -5.11 12.67
C LEU A 115 6.08 -6.23 13.70
N LEU A 116 5.22 -7.23 13.75
CA LEU A 116 5.36 -8.39 14.64
C LEU A 116 6.67 -9.15 14.36
N THR A 117 7.00 -9.33 13.07
CA THR A 117 8.24 -9.97 12.65
C THR A 117 9.46 -9.17 13.10
N ALA A 118 9.44 -7.83 12.97
CA ALA A 118 10.52 -6.98 13.44
C ALA A 118 10.72 -7.07 14.97
N VAL A 119 9.63 -7.03 15.76
CA VAL A 119 9.71 -7.19 17.22
C VAL A 119 10.19 -8.59 17.60
N LEU A 120 9.75 -9.62 16.87
CA LEU A 120 10.21 -10.99 17.06
C LEU A 120 11.71 -11.14 16.80
N ILE A 121 12.24 -10.54 15.72
CA ILE A 121 13.68 -10.51 15.43
C ILE A 121 14.44 -9.87 16.60
N VAL A 122 13.97 -8.73 17.12
CA VAL A 122 14.60 -8.08 18.27
C VAL A 122 14.57 -8.96 19.52
N ALA A 123 13.45 -9.64 19.78
CA ALA A 123 13.33 -10.59 20.89
C ALA A 123 14.26 -11.79 20.72
N LEU A 124 14.36 -12.37 19.52
CA LEU A 124 15.26 -13.48 19.20
C LEU A 124 16.73 -13.08 19.37
N LEU A 125 17.12 -11.89 18.91
CA LEU A 125 18.46 -11.36 19.13
C LEU A 125 18.75 -11.20 20.63
N ALA A 126 17.79 -10.73 21.42
CA ALA A 126 17.93 -10.63 22.87
C ALA A 126 18.11 -12.00 23.55
N VAL A 127 17.34 -13.01 23.12
CA VAL A 127 17.47 -14.40 23.57
C VAL A 127 18.83 -14.97 23.20
N LEU A 128 19.28 -14.79 21.96
CA LEU A 128 20.58 -15.25 21.49
C LEU A 128 21.74 -14.62 22.27
N CYS A 129 21.70 -13.29 22.48
CA CYS A 129 22.66 -12.60 23.32
C CYS A 129 22.67 -13.15 24.75
N THR A 130 21.49 -13.47 25.30
CA THR A 130 21.37 -14.07 26.64
C THR A 130 21.98 -15.47 26.66
N GLY A 131 21.67 -16.33 25.70
CA GLY A 131 22.20 -17.68 25.56
C GLY A 131 23.73 -17.72 25.42
N ILE A 132 24.29 -16.90 24.51
CA ILE A 132 25.74 -16.76 24.36
C ILE A 132 26.39 -16.28 25.66
N SER A 133 25.76 -15.35 26.37
CA SER A 133 26.28 -14.84 27.64
C SER A 133 26.29 -15.90 28.75
N LEU A 134 25.30 -16.79 28.77
CA LEU A 134 25.21 -17.91 29.72
C LEU A 134 26.24 -18.99 29.41
N LEU A 135 26.45 -19.31 28.12
CA LEU A 135 27.45 -20.28 27.68
C LEU A 135 28.88 -19.82 27.99
N ARG A 136 29.18 -18.52 27.86
CA ARG A 136 30.54 -17.99 28.03
C ARG A 136 30.98 -17.78 29.49
N ARG A 137 30.09 -17.76 30.48
CA ARG A 137 30.47 -17.43 31.89
C ARG A 137 29.63 -18.15 32.94
N ARG A 138 30.29 -18.89 33.84
CA ARG A 138 29.66 -19.63 34.97
C ARG A 138 29.44 -18.82 36.26
N THR A 139 30.08 -17.65 36.44
CA THR A 139 30.30 -17.08 37.79
C THR A 139 29.46 -15.89 38.21
N ALA A 140 28.74 -15.19 37.32
CA ALA A 140 27.93 -14.03 37.69
C ALA A 140 26.47 -14.22 37.26
N ARG A 141 25.61 -14.63 38.20
CA ARG A 141 24.19 -14.92 37.96
C ARG A 141 23.44 -13.65 37.51
N PRO A 142 22.90 -13.60 36.27
CA PRO A 142 22.11 -12.46 35.83
C PRO A 142 20.75 -12.46 36.52
N TYR A 143 20.43 -11.41 37.28
CA TYR A 143 19.11 -11.24 37.90
C TYR A 143 18.05 -11.01 36.82
N LEU A 144 17.02 -11.87 36.80
CA LEU A 144 15.80 -11.63 36.03
C LEU A 144 14.92 -10.71 36.88
N LEU A 145 14.91 -9.41 36.55
CA LEU A 145 14.03 -8.47 37.23
C LEU A 145 12.68 -8.49 36.52
N PHE A 146 11.66 -9.01 37.20
CA PHE A 146 10.29 -8.84 36.75
C PHE A 146 9.93 -7.36 36.89
N VAL A 147 9.54 -6.74 35.77
CA VAL A 147 9.22 -5.31 35.70
C VAL A 147 7.89 -5.03 36.44
N GLY A 148 7.03 -6.05 36.60
CA GLY A 148 5.70 -5.91 37.18
C GLY A 148 4.61 -5.83 36.11
N TRP A 149 3.43 -6.40 36.40
CA TRP A 149 2.28 -6.38 35.49
C TRP A 149 1.78 -4.96 35.19
N GLY A 150 1.77 -4.06 36.19
CA GLY A 150 1.35 -2.68 36.01
C GLY A 150 2.18 -1.90 34.99
N PRO A 151 3.52 -1.85 35.13
CA PRO A 151 4.39 -1.23 34.13
C PRO A 151 4.32 -1.88 32.76
N ILE A 152 4.22 -3.22 32.66
CA ILE A 152 4.06 -3.91 31.37
C ILE A 152 2.76 -3.47 30.70
N GLY A 153 1.64 -3.45 31.43
CA GLY A 153 0.36 -2.96 30.92
C GLY A 153 0.44 -1.51 30.43
N ARG A 154 1.10 -0.61 31.17
CA ARG A 154 1.31 0.78 30.73
C ARG A 154 2.19 0.88 29.48
N ILE A 155 3.25 0.08 29.38
CA ILE A 155 4.11 0.05 28.19
C ILE A 155 3.29 -0.37 26.98
N CYS A 156 2.54 -1.47 27.08
CA CYS A 156 1.67 -1.94 26.02
C CYS A 156 0.59 -0.92 25.64
N LEU A 157 -0.05 -0.29 26.62
CA LEU A 157 -1.06 0.74 26.37
C LEU A 157 -0.48 1.94 25.60
N LEU A 158 0.66 2.46 26.05
CA LEU A 158 1.24 3.69 25.48
C LEU A 158 2.02 3.45 24.19
N ALA A 159 2.69 2.30 24.06
CA ALA A 159 3.53 2.02 22.89
C ALA A 159 2.75 1.39 21.74
N ILE A 160 1.64 0.71 22.01
CA ILE A 160 0.92 -0.09 21.01
C ILE A 160 -0.50 0.43 20.88
N VAL A 161 -1.29 0.35 21.96
CA VAL A 161 -2.73 0.65 21.89
C VAL A 161 -2.97 2.11 21.52
N MET A 162 -2.22 3.05 22.11
CA MET A 162 -2.39 4.47 21.82
C MET A 162 -2.03 4.84 20.37
N PRO A 163 -0.85 4.49 19.81
CA PRO A 163 -0.55 4.76 18.40
C PRO A 163 -1.54 4.11 17.43
N LEU A 164 -1.95 2.86 17.71
CA LEU A 164 -2.94 2.17 16.87
C LEU A 164 -4.32 2.83 16.96
N ALA A 165 -4.76 3.24 18.16
CA ALA A 165 -6.03 3.96 18.32
C ALA A 165 -6.01 5.29 17.59
N VAL A 166 -4.91 6.06 17.68
CA VAL A 166 -4.72 7.29 16.92
C VAL A 166 -4.76 7.02 15.42
N TYR A 167 -4.10 5.96 14.95
CA TYR A 167 -4.12 5.57 13.55
C TYR A 167 -5.53 5.19 13.07
N VAL A 168 -6.28 4.41 13.84
CA VAL A 168 -7.67 4.04 13.52
C VAL A 168 -8.58 5.26 13.51
N LEU A 169 -8.44 6.18 14.48
CA LEU A 169 -9.20 7.44 14.49
C LEU A 169 -8.85 8.29 13.26
N TYR A 170 -7.57 8.37 12.91
CA TYR A 170 -7.11 9.06 11.70
C TYR A 170 -7.70 8.43 10.44
N THR A 171 -7.56 7.12 10.24
CA THR A 171 -8.00 6.48 9.00
C THR A 171 -9.53 6.43 8.84
N ARG A 172 -10.27 6.34 9.95
CA ARG A 172 -11.73 6.18 9.93
C ARG A 172 -12.52 7.50 10.09
N LEU A 173 -11.99 8.48 10.82
CA LEU A 173 -12.69 9.73 11.10
C LEU A 173 -12.12 10.93 10.35
N ALA A 174 -10.84 10.92 10.00
CA ALA A 174 -10.23 12.11 9.41
C ALA A 174 -10.64 12.28 7.94
N PRO A 175 -11.03 13.50 7.53
CA PRO A 175 -11.41 13.77 6.16
C PRO A 175 -10.23 13.83 5.18
N PHE A 176 -9.02 13.58 5.65
CA PHE A 176 -7.81 13.52 4.83
C PHE A 176 -7.22 12.11 4.89
N SER A 177 -8.03 11.09 5.21
CA SER A 177 -7.59 9.70 5.24
C SER A 177 -7.20 9.19 3.85
N SER A 178 -6.07 8.48 3.77
CA SER A 178 -5.61 7.79 2.57
C SER A 178 -6.63 6.75 2.06
N GLN A 179 -7.46 6.18 2.95
CA GLN A 179 -8.51 5.20 2.63
C GLN A 179 -9.59 5.69 1.65
N ARG A 180 -9.62 6.99 1.37
CA ARG A 180 -10.48 7.62 0.34
C ARG A 180 -10.02 7.33 -1.09
N PHE A 181 -8.80 6.86 -1.26
CA PHE A 181 -8.19 6.53 -2.54
C PHE A 181 -7.86 5.03 -2.57
N GLY A 182 -7.89 4.41 -3.75
CA GLY A 182 -7.43 3.02 -3.89
C GLY A 182 -5.92 2.91 -3.63
N TRP A 183 -5.47 1.73 -3.17
CA TRP A 183 -4.10 1.53 -2.69
C TRP A 183 -3.04 1.93 -3.73
N TRP A 184 -3.19 1.54 -4.99
CA TRP A 184 -2.20 1.82 -6.05
C TRP A 184 -1.98 3.31 -6.28
N TYR A 185 -2.97 4.13 -5.98
CA TYR A 185 -2.85 5.57 -6.12
C TYR A 185 -2.20 6.25 -4.93
N ALA A 186 -2.38 5.69 -3.73
CA ALA A 186 -1.88 6.25 -2.48
C ALA A 186 -0.76 5.39 -1.87
N GLU A 187 -0.14 4.50 -2.65
CA GLU A 187 0.82 3.51 -2.14
C GLU A 187 2.00 4.16 -1.40
N ASP A 188 2.50 5.27 -1.94
CA ASP A 188 3.63 6.02 -1.41
C ASP A 188 3.29 6.68 -0.06
N ARG A 189 2.09 7.26 0.03
CA ARG A 189 1.52 7.84 1.24
C ARG A 189 1.23 6.77 2.30
N ILE A 190 0.60 5.66 1.92
CA ILE A 190 0.21 4.61 2.87
C ILE A 190 1.45 3.89 3.39
N ALA A 191 2.44 3.62 2.53
CA ALA A 191 3.74 3.10 2.94
C ALA A 191 4.39 4.04 3.98
N LEU A 192 4.40 5.35 3.72
CA LEU A 192 4.94 6.33 4.66
C LEU A 192 4.18 6.36 5.99
N GLU A 193 2.84 6.33 5.97
CA GLU A 193 1.98 6.29 7.16
C GLU A 193 2.27 5.04 8.02
N LEU A 194 2.30 3.86 7.40
CA LEU A 194 2.52 2.58 8.09
C LEU A 194 3.95 2.45 8.61
N VAL A 195 4.94 2.87 7.84
CA VAL A 195 6.35 2.91 8.30
C VAL A 195 6.50 3.85 9.48
N THR A 196 5.92 5.05 9.41
CA THR A 196 5.98 6.03 10.50
C THR A 196 5.32 5.49 11.77
N LEU A 197 4.13 4.89 11.64
CA LEU A 197 3.45 4.22 12.75
C LEU A 197 4.31 3.11 13.37
N GLY A 198 4.89 2.23 12.55
CA GLY A 198 5.76 1.16 13.00
C GLY A 198 6.99 1.67 13.76
N LEU A 199 7.64 2.72 13.25
CA LEU A 199 8.78 3.37 13.91
C LEU A 199 8.40 3.99 15.25
N VAL A 200 7.24 4.64 15.35
CA VAL A 200 6.72 5.19 16.60
C VAL A 200 6.48 4.08 17.62
N ILE A 201 5.81 2.99 17.22
CA ILE A 201 5.54 1.83 18.09
C ILE A 201 6.85 1.23 18.62
N VAL A 202 7.80 0.93 17.73
CA VAL A 202 9.11 0.35 18.10
C VAL A 202 9.89 1.29 19.00
N GLY A 203 9.96 2.58 18.65
CA GLY A 203 10.66 3.59 19.44
C GLY A 203 10.09 3.74 20.86
N LEU A 204 8.76 3.80 20.99
CA LEU A 204 8.09 3.86 22.28
C LEU A 204 8.29 2.57 23.08
N LEU A 205 8.17 1.41 22.44
CA LEU A 205 8.35 0.11 23.09
C LEU A 205 9.76 -0.02 23.67
N VAL A 206 10.79 0.26 22.88
CA VAL A 206 12.19 0.22 23.32
C VAL A 206 12.46 1.26 24.41
N GLY A 207 12.00 2.50 24.21
CA GLY A 207 12.24 3.60 25.14
C GLY A 207 11.58 3.41 26.50
N LEU A 208 10.33 2.96 26.52
CA LEU A 208 9.59 2.69 27.76
C LEU A 208 10.11 1.43 28.47
N THR A 209 10.46 0.39 27.71
CA THR A 209 11.09 -0.82 28.27
C THR A 209 12.42 -0.48 28.96
N TYR A 210 13.27 0.31 28.31
CA TYR A 210 14.53 0.76 28.90
C TYR A 210 14.30 1.55 30.20
N ARG A 211 13.35 2.48 30.22
CA ARG A 211 13.02 3.26 31.42
C ARG A 211 12.50 2.40 32.56
N ALA A 212 11.61 1.44 32.26
CA ALA A 212 11.01 0.56 33.26
C ALA A 212 12.06 -0.38 33.87
N VAL A 213 12.91 -1.00 33.05
CA VAL A 213 13.99 -1.86 33.54
C VAL A 213 15.03 -1.05 34.31
N ARG A 214 15.39 0.16 33.84
CA ARG A 214 16.31 1.05 34.57
C ARG A 214 15.77 1.43 35.94
N ARG A 215 14.49 1.79 36.05
CA ARG A 215 13.87 2.09 37.34
C ARG A 215 13.95 0.89 38.28
N ARG A 216 13.58 -0.30 37.79
CA ARG A 216 13.59 -1.52 38.62
C ARG A 216 15.00 -1.97 39.01
N ALA A 217 15.98 -1.79 38.13
CA ALA A 217 17.37 -2.06 38.43
C ALA A 217 17.92 -1.12 39.51
N ALA A 218 17.54 0.17 39.45
CA ALA A 218 17.91 1.14 40.50
C ALA A 218 17.26 0.78 41.85
N GLU A 219 15.99 0.38 41.85
CA GLU A 219 15.29 -0.10 43.06
C GLU A 219 15.93 -1.37 43.65
N ALA A 220 16.51 -2.22 42.80
CA ALA A 220 17.24 -3.43 43.22
C ALA A 220 18.69 -3.16 43.65
N GLY A 221 19.12 -1.89 43.73
CA GLY A 221 20.48 -1.50 44.13
C GLY A 221 21.56 -1.78 43.07
N LEU A 222 21.17 -2.07 41.82
CA LEU A 222 22.14 -2.22 40.73
C LEU A 222 22.64 -0.85 40.27
N GLU A 223 23.93 -0.76 39.96
CA GLU A 223 24.48 0.40 39.27
C GLU A 223 23.80 0.56 37.90
N VAL A 224 23.07 1.67 37.75
CA VAL A 224 22.37 2.01 36.51
C VAL A 224 23.14 3.08 35.75
N PRO A 225 23.24 2.97 34.42
CA PRO A 225 23.84 4.03 33.63
C PRO A 225 23.06 5.33 33.81
N ARG A 226 23.79 6.45 33.71
CA ARG A 226 23.17 7.78 33.62
C ARG A 226 22.13 7.76 32.49
N PRO A 227 21.00 8.49 32.64
CA PRO A 227 20.01 8.57 31.59
C PRO A 227 20.70 9.00 30.29
N LEU A 228 20.27 8.45 29.15
CA LEU A 228 20.78 8.74 27.81
C LEU A 228 20.65 10.25 27.48
N ARG A 229 21.57 11.05 28.02
CA ARG A 229 21.73 12.49 27.83
C ARG A 229 23.18 12.69 27.39
N ARG A 230 23.43 12.35 26.11
CA ARG A 230 24.65 12.77 25.40
C ARG A 230 24.32 13.97 24.50
N PRO A 231 25.28 14.86 24.22
CA PRO A 231 25.09 15.97 23.28
C PRO A 231 24.54 15.51 21.91
N ASP A 232 24.93 14.32 21.45
CA ASP A 232 24.42 13.68 20.22
C ASP A 232 22.92 13.37 20.24
N ARG A 233 22.27 13.35 21.41
CA ARG A 233 20.81 13.20 21.47
C ARG A 233 20.12 14.41 20.87
N ARG A 234 20.69 15.62 21.01
CA ARG A 234 20.13 16.82 20.39
C ARG A 234 20.14 16.67 18.87
N VAL A 235 21.27 16.24 18.29
CA VAL A 235 21.40 16.01 16.84
C VAL A 235 20.36 15.01 16.34
N PHE A 236 20.21 13.85 17.00
CA PHE A 236 19.21 12.86 16.59
C PHE A 236 17.77 13.34 16.76
N VAL A 237 17.48 14.09 17.83
CA VAL A 237 16.16 14.69 18.02
C VAL A 237 15.89 15.75 16.95
N THR A 238 16.89 16.56 16.59
CA THR A 238 16.78 17.54 15.50
C THR A 238 16.56 16.86 14.16
N ILE A 239 17.31 15.81 13.82
CA ILE A 239 17.12 15.05 12.58
C ILE A 239 15.73 14.41 12.55
N ALA A 240 15.29 13.79 13.65
CA ALA A 240 13.96 13.20 13.73
C ALA A 240 12.85 14.26 13.64
N ALA A 241 13.04 15.45 14.22
CA ALA A 241 12.10 16.55 14.13
C ALA A 241 12.04 17.15 12.72
N LEU A 242 13.18 17.33 12.06
CA LEU A 242 13.26 17.77 10.67
C LEU A 242 12.59 16.74 9.75
N LEU A 243 12.85 15.46 9.95
CA LEU A 243 12.21 14.40 9.18
C LEU A 243 10.71 14.36 9.43
N GLY A 244 10.27 14.52 10.69
CA GLY A 244 8.85 14.66 11.01
C GLY A 244 8.19 15.86 10.32
N ALA A 245 8.89 17.00 10.24
CA ALA A 245 8.43 18.17 9.51
C ALA A 245 8.33 17.89 7.99
N VAL A 246 9.32 17.20 7.41
CA VAL A 246 9.29 16.78 6.00
C VAL A 246 8.09 15.86 5.73
N ILE A 247 7.81 14.90 6.61
CA ILE A 247 6.65 14.01 6.50
C ILE A 247 5.35 14.83 6.54
N ILE A 248 5.21 15.76 7.49
CA ILE A 248 4.02 16.61 7.61
C ILE A 248 3.84 17.48 6.36
N VAL A 249 4.91 18.11 5.87
CA VAL A 249 4.87 18.94 4.66
C VAL A 249 4.49 18.11 3.44
N TYR A 250 5.05 16.91 3.30
CA TYR A 250 4.71 16.01 2.20
C TYR A 250 3.24 15.57 2.27
N LEU A 251 2.73 15.17 3.44
CA LEU A 251 1.31 14.80 3.60
C LEU A 251 0.37 15.98 3.30
N ALA A 252 0.73 17.19 3.73
CA ALA A 252 -0.04 18.39 3.44
C ALA A 252 0.01 18.78 1.95
N ALA A 253 1.18 18.71 1.32
CA ALA A 253 1.35 18.97 -0.10
C ALA A 253 0.59 17.96 -0.95
N TRP A 254 0.65 16.68 -0.57
CA TRP A 254 -0.14 15.62 -1.19
C TRP A 254 -1.63 15.97 -1.13
N GLU A 255 -2.17 16.36 0.02
CA GLU A 255 -3.59 16.77 0.13
C GLU A 255 -3.93 17.99 -0.75
N ILE A 256 -3.07 19.02 -0.76
CA ILE A 256 -3.29 20.26 -1.54
C ILE A 256 -3.33 19.99 -3.04
N VAL A 257 -2.42 19.16 -3.56
CA VAL A 257 -2.35 18.82 -4.98
C VAL A 257 -3.68 18.20 -5.46
N HIS A 258 -4.33 17.40 -4.61
CA HIS A 258 -5.59 16.73 -4.96
C HIS A 258 -6.84 17.59 -4.74
N LEU A 259 -6.73 18.69 -4.00
CA LEU A 259 -7.83 19.66 -3.82
C LEU A 259 -7.94 20.63 -5.00
N VAL A 260 -6.91 20.77 -5.85
CA VAL A 260 -6.89 21.75 -6.94
C VAL A 260 -6.78 21.06 -8.32
N PRO A 261 -7.91 20.93 -9.07
CA PRO A 261 -7.97 20.19 -10.34
C PRO A 261 -6.98 20.63 -11.43
N ARG A 262 -6.59 21.91 -11.41
CA ARG A 262 -5.63 22.45 -12.38
C ARG A 262 -4.20 21.93 -12.17
N TRP A 263 -3.86 21.47 -10.97
CA TRP A 263 -2.53 20.94 -10.65
C TRP A 263 -2.43 19.45 -10.95
N THR A 264 -3.53 18.70 -10.90
CA THR A 264 -3.55 17.27 -11.22
C THR A 264 -3.17 16.98 -12.68
N GLU A 265 -3.50 17.85 -13.64
CA GLU A 265 -3.06 17.72 -15.04
C GLU A 265 -1.54 17.89 -15.19
N TRP A 266 -0.97 18.88 -14.49
CA TRP A 266 0.47 19.14 -14.52
C TRP A 266 1.26 18.02 -13.83
N VAL A 267 0.79 17.56 -12.66
CA VAL A 267 1.49 16.56 -11.85
C VAL A 267 1.37 15.15 -12.45
N ASN A 268 0.29 14.81 -13.15
CA ASN A 268 0.15 13.51 -13.84
C ASN A 268 1.18 13.28 -14.96
N THR A 269 1.87 14.33 -15.43
CA THR A 269 2.94 14.20 -16.44
C THR A 269 4.33 13.99 -15.83
N TRP A 270 4.48 14.09 -14.50
CA TRP A 270 5.79 14.03 -13.83
C TRP A 270 5.94 12.73 -13.03
N GLU A 271 7.06 12.02 -13.23
CA GLU A 271 7.51 10.85 -12.46
C GLU A 271 7.60 11.10 -10.93
N LEU A 272 7.43 12.36 -10.50
CA LEU A 272 7.38 12.80 -9.11
C LEU A 272 6.18 12.28 -8.31
N GLN A 273 5.14 11.74 -8.95
CA GLN A 273 3.99 11.17 -8.24
C GLN A 273 4.29 9.82 -7.56
N HIS A 274 5.30 9.04 -8.01
CA HIS A 274 5.39 7.62 -7.65
C HIS A 274 6.46 7.25 -6.61
N TYR A 275 7.32 8.17 -6.17
CA TYR A 275 8.46 7.79 -5.32
C TYR A 275 8.83 8.66 -4.10
N PRO A 276 8.40 9.93 -3.93
CA PRO A 276 8.88 10.74 -2.81
C PRO A 276 8.49 10.14 -1.45
N GLY A 277 7.29 9.57 -1.31
CA GLY A 277 6.85 8.90 -0.08
C GLY A 277 7.76 7.72 0.30
N TRP A 278 8.15 6.89 -0.67
CA TRP A 278 9.07 5.77 -0.47
C TRP A 278 10.48 6.22 -0.03
N TYR A 279 11.02 7.29 -0.63
CA TYR A 279 12.32 7.82 -0.23
C TYR A 279 12.29 8.41 1.19
N ILE A 280 11.22 9.12 1.55
CA ILE A 280 11.04 9.67 2.90
C ILE A 280 10.89 8.52 3.92
N ALA A 281 10.10 7.50 3.59
CA ALA A 281 9.93 6.31 4.43
C ALA A 281 11.27 5.57 4.62
N GLY A 282 12.03 5.38 3.54
CA GLY A 282 13.36 4.78 3.57
C GLY A 282 14.34 5.59 4.43
N ALA A 283 14.33 6.92 4.31
CA ALA A 283 15.13 7.80 5.16
C ALA A 283 14.74 7.68 6.64
N ALA A 284 13.45 7.57 6.95
CA ALA A 284 12.95 7.34 8.31
C ALA A 284 13.45 6.02 8.90
N VAL A 285 13.36 4.93 8.12
CA VAL A 285 13.88 3.63 8.52
C VAL A 285 15.38 3.70 8.74
N LEU A 286 16.13 4.36 7.86
CA LEU A 286 17.58 4.50 8.00
C LEU A 286 17.98 5.27 9.27
N VAL A 287 17.34 6.41 9.53
CA VAL A 287 17.59 7.21 10.75
C VAL A 287 17.25 6.38 12.00
N ALA A 288 16.14 5.66 12.00
CA ALA A 288 15.75 4.78 13.10
C ALA A 288 16.71 3.61 13.28
N ALA A 289 17.18 2.99 12.20
CA ALA A 289 18.15 1.89 12.23
C ALA A 289 19.50 2.36 12.78
N VAL A 290 20.02 3.51 12.30
CA VAL A 290 21.25 4.11 12.82
C VAL A 290 21.10 4.44 14.31
N TRP A 291 19.96 4.99 14.73
CA TRP A 291 19.68 5.24 16.14
C TRP A 291 19.67 3.94 16.95
N PHE A 292 18.97 2.91 16.48
CA PHE A 292 18.87 1.61 17.16
C PHE A 292 20.23 0.91 17.26
N ILE A 293 21.02 0.88 16.18
CA ILE A 293 22.38 0.33 16.16
C ILE A 293 23.26 1.08 17.15
N ARG A 294 23.19 2.41 17.18
CA ARG A 294 23.96 3.23 18.12
C ARG A 294 23.62 2.90 19.57
N GLU A 295 22.32 2.83 19.91
CA GLU A 295 21.88 2.47 21.27
C GLU A 295 22.25 1.03 21.63
N ALA A 296 22.13 0.08 20.70
CA ALA A 296 22.55 -1.30 20.87
C ALA A 296 24.07 -1.40 21.13
N VAL A 297 24.89 -0.71 20.33
CA VAL A 297 26.35 -0.64 20.52
C VAL A 297 26.70 0.02 21.85
N TYR A 298 26.00 1.08 22.25
CA TYR A 298 26.19 1.73 23.54
C TYR A 298 25.92 0.74 24.70
N VAL A 299 24.78 0.04 24.66
CA VAL A 299 24.41 -0.97 25.66
C VAL A 299 25.42 -2.11 25.68
N LEU A 300 25.88 -2.59 24.53
CA LEU A 300 26.89 -3.66 24.42
C LEU A 300 28.25 -3.24 24.98
N ARG A 301 28.65 -1.98 24.77
CA ARG A 301 29.92 -1.40 25.25
C ARG A 301 29.93 -1.08 26.75
N LEU A 302 28.82 -1.22 27.48
CA LEU A 302 28.83 -1.12 28.94
C LEU A 302 29.77 -2.17 29.55
N ARG A 303 30.83 -1.71 30.23
CA ARG A 303 31.88 -2.52 30.87
C ARG A 303 31.88 -2.32 32.39
N GLY A 304 32.60 -3.19 33.10
CA GLY A 304 32.76 -3.12 34.55
C GLY A 304 31.44 -3.35 35.30
N ASN A 305 31.18 -2.52 36.30
CA ASN A 305 30.02 -2.61 37.19
C ASN A 305 28.66 -2.52 36.46
N LEU A 306 28.61 -1.85 35.30
CA LEU A 306 27.40 -1.73 34.47
C LEU A 306 27.09 -2.98 33.62
N ALA A 307 27.97 -3.99 33.60
CA ALA A 307 27.75 -5.24 32.87
C ALA A 307 26.63 -6.10 33.48
N ALA A 308 26.34 -5.92 34.77
CA ALA A 308 25.17 -6.52 35.42
C ALA A 308 23.87 -5.91 34.86
N PHE A 309 23.78 -4.58 34.81
CA PHE A 309 22.65 -3.86 34.23
C PHE A 309 22.39 -4.27 32.77
N ARG A 310 23.42 -4.34 31.93
CA ARG A 310 23.27 -4.77 30.52
C ARG A 310 22.56 -6.12 30.40
N ARG A 311 22.98 -7.11 31.20
CA ARG A 311 22.41 -8.47 31.15
C ARG A 311 20.98 -8.50 31.66
N THR A 312 20.71 -7.76 32.74
CA THR A 312 19.35 -7.60 33.27
C THR A 312 18.43 -6.89 32.27
N LEU A 313 18.92 -5.86 31.56
CA LEU A 313 18.17 -5.16 30.52
C LEU A 313 17.74 -6.10 29.39
N ILE A 314 18.69 -6.85 28.82
CA ILE A 314 18.42 -7.79 27.72
C ILE A 314 17.47 -8.91 28.17
N ARG A 315 17.63 -9.42 29.39
CA ARG A 315 16.81 -10.54 29.89
C ARG A 315 15.40 -10.10 30.26
N SER A 316 15.25 -8.94 30.90
CA SER A 316 13.96 -8.41 31.34
C SER A 316 13.14 -7.82 30.18
N SER A 317 13.77 -7.37 29.09
CA SER A 317 13.04 -6.88 27.91
C SER A 317 12.31 -7.98 27.14
N ILE A 318 12.79 -9.23 27.18
CA ILE A 318 12.17 -10.38 26.50
C ILE A 318 10.70 -10.54 26.92
N GLY A 319 10.41 -10.46 28.23
CA GLY A 319 9.04 -10.59 28.73
C GLY A 319 8.13 -9.45 28.27
N VAL A 320 8.67 -8.24 28.13
CA VAL A 320 7.92 -7.08 27.63
C VAL A 320 7.63 -7.22 26.13
N TYR A 321 8.61 -7.66 25.34
CA TYR A 321 8.42 -7.90 23.91
C TYR A 321 7.47 -9.07 23.64
N ALA A 322 7.54 -10.14 24.44
CA ALA A 322 6.59 -11.26 24.34
C ALA A 322 5.17 -10.80 24.65
N ALA A 323 4.97 -10.03 25.72
CA ALA A 323 3.66 -9.46 26.05
C ALA A 323 3.13 -8.53 24.93
N ALA A 324 4.01 -7.71 24.35
CA ALA A 324 3.68 -6.86 23.22
C ALA A 324 3.24 -7.68 21.99
N ILE A 325 4.00 -8.71 21.62
CA ILE A 325 3.68 -9.61 20.48
C ILE A 325 2.33 -10.29 20.70
N ILE A 326 2.09 -10.85 21.89
CA ILE A 326 0.83 -11.53 22.21
C ILE A 326 -0.34 -10.56 22.14
N LEU A 327 -0.20 -9.35 22.72
CA LEU A 327 -1.24 -8.35 22.70
C LEU A 327 -1.57 -7.89 21.28
N VAL A 328 -0.55 -7.55 20.49
CA VAL A 328 -0.70 -7.11 19.11
C VAL A 328 -1.33 -8.22 18.27
N GLY A 329 -0.80 -9.45 18.37
CA GLY A 329 -1.32 -10.60 17.62
C GLY A 329 -2.76 -10.96 17.98
N ALA A 330 -3.11 -10.97 19.27
CA ALA A 330 -4.45 -11.32 19.74
C ALA A 330 -5.48 -10.24 19.40
N ILE A 331 -5.16 -8.95 19.64
CA ILE A 331 -6.10 -7.86 19.38
C ILE A 331 -6.20 -7.62 17.88
N CYS A 332 -5.08 -7.33 17.22
CA CYS A 332 -5.12 -6.87 15.84
C CYS A 332 -5.42 -8.01 14.87
N GLY A 333 -4.94 -9.23 15.14
CA GLY A 333 -5.21 -10.39 14.29
C GLY A 333 -6.69 -10.77 14.26
N VAL A 334 -7.38 -10.73 15.41
CA VAL A 334 -8.82 -11.04 15.48
C VAL A 334 -9.65 -9.92 14.87
N THR A 335 -9.32 -8.65 15.17
CA THR A 335 -10.09 -7.52 14.62
C THR A 335 -9.91 -7.39 13.11
N LEU A 336 -8.69 -7.51 12.59
CA LEU A 336 -8.44 -7.38 11.15
C LEU A 336 -9.07 -8.52 10.35
N ARG A 337 -9.04 -9.76 10.84
CA ARG A 337 -9.74 -10.89 10.19
C ARG A 337 -11.26 -10.69 10.16
N ARG A 338 -11.84 -10.14 11.23
CA ARG A 338 -13.28 -9.83 11.26
C ARG A 338 -13.63 -8.71 10.27
N VAL A 339 -12.83 -7.65 10.24
CA VAL A 339 -13.01 -6.52 9.31
C VAL A 339 -12.88 -6.99 7.86
N GLU A 340 -11.86 -7.79 7.55
CA GLU A 340 -11.69 -8.43 6.25
C GLU A 340 -12.90 -9.30 5.90
N ALA A 341 -13.31 -10.21 6.78
CA ALA A 341 -14.45 -11.10 6.53
C ALA A 341 -15.77 -10.34 6.28
N VAL A 342 -16.00 -9.21 6.97
CA VAL A 342 -17.18 -8.35 6.76
C VAL A 342 -17.10 -7.62 5.42
N HIS A 343 -15.94 -7.09 5.05
CA HIS A 343 -15.80 -6.42 3.75
C HIS A 343 -15.83 -7.42 2.59
N VAL A 344 -15.24 -8.61 2.76
CA VAL A 344 -15.29 -9.70 1.79
C VAL A 344 -16.70 -10.27 1.66
N SER A 345 -17.49 -10.35 2.73
CA SER A 345 -18.88 -10.80 2.60
C SER A 345 -19.75 -9.79 1.83
N HIS A 346 -19.50 -8.49 2.01
CA HIS A 346 -20.14 -7.45 1.20
C HIS A 346 -19.67 -7.50 -0.27
N LEU A 347 -18.44 -7.98 -0.51
CA LEU A 347 -18.00 -8.34 -1.85
C LEU A 347 -18.74 -9.57 -2.35
N THR A 348 -18.94 -10.66 -1.59
CA THR A 348 -19.61 -11.87 -2.14
C THR A 348 -21.04 -11.65 -2.68
N GLY A 349 -21.74 -10.59 -2.26
CA GLY A 349 -23.03 -10.19 -2.85
C GLY A 349 -22.95 -9.29 -4.10
N ASN A 350 -21.87 -8.52 -4.26
CA ASN A 350 -21.66 -7.54 -5.35
C ASN A 350 -20.50 -7.90 -6.31
N ALA A 351 -19.62 -8.83 -5.92
CA ALA A 351 -18.39 -9.27 -6.59
C ALA A 351 -18.58 -10.59 -7.34
N TYR A 352 -19.82 -11.09 -7.42
CA TYR A 352 -20.26 -11.88 -8.56
C TYR A 352 -20.52 -10.99 -9.79
N VAL A 353 -19.77 -9.89 -9.96
CA VAL A 353 -19.35 -9.49 -11.30
C VAL A 353 -18.30 -10.52 -11.71
N GLY A 354 -18.76 -11.72 -12.03
CA GLY A 354 -17.89 -12.67 -12.68
C GLY A 354 -17.40 -12.03 -13.98
N ILE A 355 -16.19 -12.42 -14.41
CA ILE A 355 -15.57 -11.96 -15.66
C ILE A 355 -16.52 -12.15 -16.86
N ASP A 356 -17.46 -13.09 -16.74
CA ASP A 356 -18.57 -13.37 -17.65
C ASP A 356 -19.64 -12.26 -17.77
N ASN A 357 -19.81 -11.39 -16.77
CA ASN A 357 -20.79 -10.28 -16.76
C ASN A 357 -20.15 -8.88 -16.76
N GLU A 358 -18.83 -8.82 -16.84
CA GLU A 358 -18.04 -7.58 -16.82
C GLU A 358 -18.46 -6.61 -17.92
N LEU A 359 -18.74 -7.12 -19.12
CA LEU A 359 -19.12 -6.30 -20.25
C LEU A 359 -20.57 -5.78 -20.15
N GLU A 360 -21.51 -6.53 -19.60
CA GLU A 360 -22.92 -6.11 -19.48
C GLU A 360 -23.12 -4.94 -18.51
N LEU A 361 -22.25 -4.85 -17.51
CA LEU A 361 -22.21 -3.79 -16.50
C LEU A 361 -21.30 -2.61 -16.91
N SER A 362 -20.85 -2.59 -18.17
CA SER A 362 -20.00 -1.54 -18.74
C SER A 362 -20.71 -0.77 -19.86
N SER A 363 -20.23 0.45 -20.13
CA SER A 363 -20.58 1.17 -21.37
C SER A 363 -20.05 0.47 -22.64
N LEU A 364 -19.15 -0.52 -22.52
CA LEU A 364 -18.68 -1.31 -23.65
C LEU A 364 -19.69 -2.35 -24.14
N ARG A 365 -20.81 -2.54 -23.44
CA ARG A 365 -21.95 -3.29 -24.00
C ARG A 365 -22.47 -2.66 -25.29
N ASP A 366 -22.41 -1.34 -25.39
CA ASP A 366 -22.87 -0.60 -26.57
C ASP A 366 -21.89 -0.77 -27.74
N LEU A 367 -20.59 -0.89 -27.43
CA LEU A 367 -19.55 -1.25 -28.40
C LEU A 367 -19.72 -2.69 -28.91
N ARG A 368 -20.08 -3.63 -28.03
CA ARG A 368 -20.45 -4.99 -28.45
C ARG A 368 -21.72 -4.98 -29.30
N ALA A 369 -22.74 -4.20 -28.95
CA ALA A 369 -23.95 -4.05 -29.77
C ALA A 369 -23.61 -3.52 -31.18
N TRP A 370 -22.70 -2.55 -31.26
CA TRP A 370 -22.16 -2.07 -32.55
C TRP A 370 -21.46 -3.18 -33.33
N PHE A 371 -20.62 -4.00 -32.68
CA PHE A 371 -19.97 -5.14 -33.33
C PHE A 371 -20.94 -6.23 -33.78
N ILE A 372 -22.02 -6.48 -33.02
CA ILE A 372 -23.08 -7.42 -33.40
C ILE A 372 -23.73 -6.95 -34.71
N GLN A 373 -24.16 -5.69 -34.76
CA GLN A 373 -24.73 -5.10 -35.96
C GLN A 373 -23.75 -5.15 -37.13
N HIS A 374 -22.49 -4.76 -36.89
CA HIS A 374 -21.50 -4.70 -37.95
C HIS A 374 -21.07 -6.09 -38.47
N HIS A 375 -21.06 -7.10 -37.60
CA HIS A 375 -20.82 -8.48 -38.01
C HIS A 375 -21.93 -8.97 -38.95
N GLN A 376 -23.19 -8.68 -38.61
CA GLN A 376 -24.36 -9.03 -39.44
C GLN A 376 -24.29 -8.38 -40.82
N GLU A 377 -23.91 -7.09 -40.90
CA GLU A 377 -23.72 -6.37 -42.16
C GLU A 377 -22.63 -7.00 -43.03
N LEU A 378 -21.50 -7.40 -42.44
CA LEU A 378 -20.39 -8.01 -43.17
C LEU A 378 -20.73 -9.41 -43.69
N THR A 379 -21.46 -10.22 -42.91
CA THR A 379 -21.91 -11.54 -43.37
C THR A 379 -22.98 -11.45 -44.44
N ALA A 380 -23.89 -10.48 -44.36
CA ALA A 380 -24.93 -10.26 -45.38
C ALA A 380 -24.37 -9.72 -46.71
N ALA A 381 -23.17 -9.15 -46.72
CA ALA A 381 -22.47 -8.72 -47.94
C ALA A 381 -21.58 -9.81 -48.56
N ASP A 382 -21.42 -10.95 -47.89
CA ASP A 382 -20.70 -12.13 -48.35
C ASP A 382 -21.64 -13.20 -48.96
N GLU A 383 -22.95 -13.14 -48.64
CA GLU A 383 -24.05 -13.87 -49.30
C GLU A 383 -24.54 -13.13 -50.55
#